data_AF-A0A397VVX8-F1
#
_entry.id   AF-A0A397VVX8-F1
#
_cell.length_a   1.000
_cell.length_b   1.000
_cell.length_c   1.000
_cell.angle_alpha   90.00
_cell.angle_beta   90.00
_cell.angle_gamma   90.00
#
_symmetry.space_group_name_H-M   'P 1'
#
loop_
_entity.id
_entity.type
_entity.pdbx_description
1 polymer ?
#
loop_
_entity_poly.entity_id
_entity_poly.type
_entity_poly.pdbx_seq_one_letter_code
_entity_poly.pdbx_strand_id
1 'polypeptide(L)'
;MAIFVWATKYMISTAAYQDLIQILLHPQFEKKHLTTNLQCLKKQREQLPLMKIQSHMVPINTKNTPSTSKDSTRAYYFSLIEHIQRILNNPSLSSHLYFGPGIFSNSCEELWEGDLWAESPLFGLPNIITLQDSFNCGDFVKYYSASKTIEVGRIRSFVIVNKKIATRVQRLFSYEKIPQYLRSKQHAPCLLQKLYLVEESEPFIINPSSLICCLNVWLQDQSAPPKVDFFVSKILYNYNGR
;
A
#
# COMPACT_ATOMS: atom_id res chain seq x y z
N MET A 1 51.84 29.73 -3.79
CA MET A 1 52.06 30.75 -2.74
C MET A 1 50.77 31.37 -2.17
N ALA A 2 49.76 31.70 -2.98
CA ALA A 2 48.52 32.32 -2.47
C ALA A 2 47.74 31.48 -1.42
N ILE A 3 47.59 30.17 -1.62
CA ILE A 3 46.90 29.27 -0.67
C ILE A 3 47.64 29.17 0.67
N PHE A 4 48.97 29.11 0.64
CA PHE A 4 49.80 29.08 1.86
C PHE A 4 49.64 30.35 2.69
N VAL A 5 49.66 31.52 2.04
CA VAL A 5 49.45 32.82 2.70
C VAL A 5 48.03 32.94 3.25
N TRP A 6 47.02 32.45 2.52
CA TRP A 6 45.64 32.42 3.01
C TRP A 6 45.47 31.51 4.22
N ALA A 7 46.00 30.28 4.17
CA ALA A 7 45.87 29.29 5.23
C ALA A 7 46.53 29.75 6.54
N THR A 8 47.70 30.38 6.45
CA THR A 8 48.41 30.94 7.60
C THR A 8 47.72 32.20 8.15
N LYS A 9 47.23 33.09 7.28
CA LYS A 9 46.51 34.31 7.68
C LYS A 9 45.22 34.02 8.47
N TYR A 10 44.48 32.98 8.10
CA TYR A 10 43.21 32.62 8.74
C TYR A 10 43.32 31.43 9.70
N MET A 11 44.54 30.97 10.00
CA MET A 11 44.80 29.82 10.88
C MET A 11 43.92 28.59 10.54
N ILE A 12 43.88 28.24 9.26
CA ILE A 12 43.06 27.12 8.78
C ILE A 12 43.57 25.82 9.38
N SER A 13 42.67 25.03 9.97
CA SER A 13 43.02 23.73 10.54
C SER A 13 43.38 22.71 9.46
N THR A 14 44.18 21.70 9.82
CA THR A 14 44.56 20.62 8.90
C THR A 14 43.35 19.92 8.30
N ALA A 15 42.31 19.68 9.10
CA ALA A 15 41.06 19.07 8.64
C ALA A 15 40.34 19.95 7.60
N ALA A 16 40.16 21.24 7.88
CA ALA A 16 39.49 22.16 6.95
C ALA A 16 40.28 22.33 5.63
N TYR A 17 41.61 22.27 5.69
CA TYR A 17 42.44 22.27 4.49
C TYR A 17 42.29 20.97 3.67
N GLN A 18 42.23 19.82 4.32
CA GLN A 18 41.98 18.54 3.65
C GLN A 18 40.62 18.51 2.96
N ASP A 19 39.56 18.97 3.64
CA ASP A 19 38.21 19.08 3.07
C ASP A 19 38.22 19.99 1.83
N LEU A 20 38.91 21.13 1.90
CA LEU A 20 39.05 22.03 0.75
C LEU A 20 39.72 21.33 -0.43
N ILE A 21 40.81 20.59 -0.20
CA ILE A 21 41.49 19.84 -1.27
C ILE A 21 40.56 18.77 -1.87
N GLN A 22 39.80 18.04 -1.04
CA GLN A 22 38.81 17.07 -1.53
C GLN A 22 37.74 17.73 -2.41
N ILE A 23 37.23 18.90 -2.01
CA ILE A 23 36.27 19.67 -2.81
C ILE A 23 36.88 20.07 -4.16
N LEU A 24 38.12 20.59 -4.15
CA LEU A 24 38.80 21.04 -5.37
C LEU A 24 39.11 19.90 -6.35
N LEU A 25 39.33 18.68 -5.84
CA LEU A 25 39.62 17.48 -6.64
C LEU A 25 38.35 16.74 -7.09
N HIS A 26 37.17 17.12 -6.61
CA HIS A 26 35.94 16.42 -6.92
C HIS A 26 35.58 16.58 -8.41
N PRO A 27 35.16 15.52 -9.13
CA PRO A 27 34.89 15.57 -10.58
C PRO A 27 33.76 16.53 -10.97
N GLN A 28 32.87 16.88 -10.04
CA GLN A 28 31.79 17.85 -10.26
C GLN A 28 32.16 19.28 -9.86
N PHE A 29 33.38 19.52 -9.36
CA PHE A 29 33.82 20.85 -8.99
C PHE A 29 34.16 21.67 -10.24
N GLU A 30 33.41 22.74 -10.46
CA GLU A 30 33.63 23.66 -11.56
C GLU A 30 33.87 25.08 -11.02
N LYS A 31 35.01 25.68 -11.36
CA LYS A 31 35.39 27.03 -10.88
C LYS A 31 34.32 28.10 -11.17
N LYS A 32 33.57 27.96 -12.26
CA LYS A 32 32.46 28.86 -12.66
C LYS A 32 31.31 28.89 -11.64
N HIS A 33 31.19 27.90 -10.76
CA HIS A 33 30.12 27.83 -9.76
C HIS A 33 30.47 28.58 -8.46
N LEU A 34 31.74 28.98 -8.29
CA LEU A 34 32.16 29.79 -7.16
C LEU A 34 31.68 31.23 -7.33
N THR A 35 30.93 31.70 -6.35
CA THR A 35 30.55 33.11 -6.28
C THR A 35 31.64 33.90 -5.55
N THR A 36 31.96 35.10 -6.05
CA THR A 36 32.97 35.98 -5.45
C THR A 36 32.50 36.60 -4.13
N ASN A 37 31.20 36.57 -3.85
CA ASN A 37 30.58 37.13 -2.65
C ASN A 37 30.00 36.01 -1.76
N LEU A 38 30.45 35.96 -0.49
CA LEU A 38 29.95 35.02 0.52
C LEU A 38 28.42 35.12 0.73
N GLN A 39 27.84 36.32 0.60
CA GLN A 39 26.38 36.51 0.69
C GLN A 39 25.66 35.82 -0.47
N CYS A 40 26.22 35.86 -1.68
CA CYS A 40 25.68 35.13 -2.83
C CYS A 40 25.79 33.61 -2.62
N LEU A 41 26.91 33.13 -2.06
CA LEU A 41 27.07 31.72 -1.69
C LEU A 41 26.01 31.28 -0.66
N LYS A 42 25.72 32.10 0.35
CA LYS A 42 24.64 31.83 1.30
C LYS A 42 23.25 31.82 0.65
N LYS A 43 23.01 32.69 -0.35
CA LYS A 43 21.76 32.71 -1.12
C LYS A 43 21.58 31.48 -2.02
N GLN A 44 22.65 30.81 -2.45
CA GLN A 44 22.53 29.53 -3.18
C GLN A 44 21.77 28.47 -2.37
N ARG A 45 21.74 28.57 -1.03
CA ARG A 45 20.89 27.72 -0.18
C ARG A 45 19.40 27.83 -0.53
N GLU A 46 18.93 28.99 -0.98
CA GLU A 46 17.53 29.22 -1.35
C GLU A 46 17.13 28.46 -2.62
N GLN A 47 18.11 28.11 -3.47
CA GLN A 47 17.90 27.31 -4.68
C GLN A 47 17.88 25.81 -4.39
N LEU A 48 18.40 25.38 -3.23
CA LEU A 48 18.31 23.99 -2.83
C LEU A 48 16.86 23.65 -2.50
N PRO A 49 16.36 22.49 -2.94
CA PRO A 49 15.07 22.01 -2.50
C PRO A 49 15.22 21.66 -1.01
N LEU A 50 15.03 22.61 -0.11
CA LEU A 50 15.03 22.36 1.34
C LEU A 50 13.59 22.41 1.82
N MET A 51 13.23 21.50 2.72
CA MET A 51 11.91 21.54 3.33
C MET A 51 11.81 22.72 4.28
N LYS A 52 10.66 23.38 4.28
CA LYS A 52 10.38 24.47 5.24
C LYS A 52 10.10 23.84 6.60
N ILE A 53 10.87 24.26 7.59
CA ILE A 53 10.60 23.92 8.99
C ILE A 53 9.48 24.82 9.47
N GLN A 54 8.34 24.23 9.79
CA GLN A 54 7.21 24.92 10.40
C GLN A 54 7.37 24.91 11.92
N SER A 55 6.75 25.87 12.61
CA SER A 55 6.81 25.94 14.07
C SER A 55 5.49 26.38 14.66
N HIS A 56 5.10 25.78 15.77
CA HIS A 56 3.95 26.21 16.57
C HIS A 56 4.29 26.16 18.06
N MET A 57 3.52 26.89 18.87
CA MET A 57 3.70 26.88 20.32
C MET A 57 2.97 25.67 20.91
N VAL A 58 3.66 24.90 21.76
CA VAL A 58 3.13 23.73 22.46
C VAL A 58 3.22 23.97 23.96
N PRO A 59 2.15 23.70 24.73
CA PRO A 59 2.18 23.84 26.18
C PRO A 59 3.14 22.81 26.80
N ILE A 60 3.93 23.26 27.78
CA ILE A 60 4.83 22.38 28.52
C ILE A 60 4.07 21.76 29.68
N ASN A 61 4.17 20.43 29.84
CA ASN A 61 3.56 19.73 30.96
C ASN A 61 4.30 20.05 32.26
N THR A 62 3.61 20.74 33.17
CA THR A 62 4.13 21.24 34.46
C THR A 62 4.38 20.14 35.49
N LYS A 63 3.89 18.91 35.27
CA LYS A 63 4.03 17.81 36.26
C LYS A 63 5.48 17.42 36.57
N ASN A 64 6.38 17.54 35.58
CA ASN A 64 7.78 17.12 35.70
C ASN A 64 8.79 18.22 35.29
N THR A 65 8.35 19.48 35.19
CA THR A 65 9.22 20.59 34.78
C THR A 65 9.45 21.58 35.92
N PRO A 66 10.65 22.17 36.04
CA PRO A 66 10.92 23.17 37.07
C PRO A 66 9.94 24.35 36.98
N SER A 67 9.57 24.92 38.12
CA SER A 67 8.67 26.08 38.22
C SER A 67 9.21 27.36 37.54
N THR A 68 10.47 27.35 37.11
CA THR A 68 11.12 28.41 36.33
C THR A 68 11.00 28.21 34.82
N SER A 69 10.42 27.10 34.36
CA SER A 69 10.22 26.82 32.94
C SER A 69 9.05 27.63 32.37
N LYS A 70 9.14 27.95 31.06
CA LYS A 70 8.08 28.67 30.35
C LYS A 70 6.86 27.76 30.17
N ASP A 71 5.66 28.33 30.23
CA ASP A 71 4.40 27.60 30.05
C ASP A 71 4.23 26.99 28.64
N SER A 72 4.97 27.51 27.66
CA SER A 72 4.98 26.99 26.29
C SER A 72 6.36 27.07 25.66
N THR A 73 6.63 26.12 24.76
CA THR A 73 7.85 26.09 23.94
C THR A 73 7.49 26.01 22.46
N ARG A 74 8.43 26.44 21.61
CA ARG A 74 8.27 26.35 20.16
C ARG A 74 8.64 24.94 19.71
N ALA A 75 7.66 24.18 19.25
CA ALA A 75 7.88 22.90 18.58
C ALA A 75 8.08 23.14 17.08
N TYR A 76 9.07 22.45 16.51
CA TYR A 76 9.37 22.47 15.09
C TYR A 76 8.93 21.17 14.46
N TYR A 77 8.35 21.25 13.27
CA TYR A 77 7.94 20.08 12.52
C TYR A 77 8.05 20.33 11.01
N PHE A 78 8.07 19.24 10.26
CA PHE A 78 7.91 19.27 8.81
C PHE A 78 6.48 18.89 8.46
N SER A 79 5.90 19.56 7.47
CA SER A 79 4.61 19.14 6.92
C SER A 79 4.77 17.75 6.29
N LEU A 80 4.01 16.78 6.80
CA LEU A 80 3.98 15.41 6.24
C LEU A 80 3.49 15.44 4.79
N ILE A 81 2.53 16.31 4.48
CA ILE A 81 1.99 16.46 3.12
C ILE A 81 3.09 16.95 2.17
N GLU A 82 3.82 18.00 2.55
CA GLU A 82 4.94 18.51 1.74
C GLU A 82 6.05 17.46 1.58
N HIS A 83 6.31 16.67 2.63
CA HIS A 83 7.28 15.59 2.60
C HIS A 83 6.90 14.51 1.59
N ILE A 84 5.66 14.02 1.65
CA ILE A 84 5.14 13.00 0.75
C ILE A 84 5.12 13.53 -0.69
N GLN A 85 4.61 14.74 -0.92
CA GLN A 85 4.60 15.36 -2.25
C GLN A 85 6.01 15.44 -2.85
N ARG A 86 7.01 15.79 -2.03
CA ARG A 86 8.39 15.85 -2.49
C ARG A 86 8.95 14.49 -2.88
N ILE A 87 8.64 13.44 -2.12
CA ILE A 87 9.05 12.06 -2.45
C ILE A 87 8.40 11.62 -3.75
N LEU A 88 7.08 11.82 -3.87
CA LEU A 88 6.31 11.43 -5.06
C LEU A 88 6.73 12.20 -6.32
N ASN A 89 7.10 13.48 -6.18
CA ASN A 89 7.54 14.33 -7.28
C ASN A 89 9.01 14.12 -7.69
N ASN A 90 9.78 13.29 -6.97
CA ASN A 90 11.17 13.01 -7.31
C ASN A 90 11.22 11.93 -8.41
N PRO A 91 11.60 12.27 -9.67
CA PRO A 91 11.57 11.31 -10.77
C PRO A 91 12.48 10.10 -10.57
N SER A 92 13.58 10.27 -9.83
CA SER A 92 14.52 9.20 -9.51
C SER A 92 13.97 8.19 -8.51
N LEU A 93 13.01 8.59 -7.65
CA LEU A 93 12.37 7.69 -6.69
C LEU A 93 11.05 7.17 -7.22
N SER A 94 10.29 7.99 -7.96
CA SER A 94 8.98 7.62 -8.47
C SER A 94 9.02 6.38 -9.36
N SER A 95 10.11 6.16 -10.10
CA SER A 95 10.31 4.95 -10.91
C SER A 95 10.48 3.66 -10.10
N HIS A 96 10.82 3.76 -8.82
CA HIS A 96 11.01 2.62 -7.91
C HIS A 96 9.81 2.39 -6.98
N LEU A 97 8.83 3.30 -6.96
CA LEU A 97 7.63 3.14 -6.15
C LEU A 97 6.60 2.24 -6.87
N TYR A 98 5.92 1.40 -6.10
CA TYR A 98 4.89 0.52 -6.61
C TYR A 98 3.49 1.14 -6.50
N PHE A 99 2.82 1.30 -7.65
CA PHE A 99 1.44 1.81 -7.74
C PHE A 99 0.50 0.83 -8.46
N GLY A 100 0.91 -0.44 -8.57
CA GLY A 100 0.15 -1.47 -9.27
C GLY A 100 -0.86 -2.19 -8.38
N PRO A 101 -1.57 -3.19 -8.97
CA PRO A 101 -2.45 -4.11 -8.25
C PRO A 101 -1.72 -4.86 -7.12
N GLY A 102 -2.44 -5.46 -6.18
CA GLY A 102 -1.77 -6.32 -5.19
C GLY A 102 -0.95 -7.44 -5.85
N ILE A 103 0.25 -7.71 -5.33
CA ILE A 103 1.08 -8.83 -5.75
C ILE A 103 0.78 -10.01 -4.84
N PHE A 104 0.53 -11.18 -5.40
CA PHE A 104 0.39 -12.37 -4.57
C PHE A 104 1.78 -12.94 -4.26
N SER A 105 2.13 -12.98 -2.98
CA SER A 105 3.33 -13.62 -2.45
C SER A 105 2.97 -14.48 -1.23
N ASN A 106 3.69 -15.58 -1.03
CA ASN A 106 3.52 -16.42 0.16
C ASN A 106 4.10 -15.76 1.42
N SER A 107 5.10 -14.88 1.25
CA SER A 107 5.66 -14.05 2.31
C SER A 107 5.36 -12.60 2.00
N CYS A 108 4.66 -11.93 2.93
CA CYS A 108 4.37 -10.50 2.83
C CYS A 108 5.53 -9.73 3.47
N GLU A 109 6.48 -9.27 2.66
CA GLU A 109 7.55 -8.36 3.09
C GLU A 109 7.13 -6.91 2.89
N GLU A 110 6.34 -6.66 1.85
CA GLU A 110 5.92 -5.32 1.43
C GLU A 110 4.40 -5.14 1.51
N LEU A 111 3.94 -3.88 1.61
CA LEU A 111 2.51 -3.56 1.77
C LEU A 111 1.67 -4.05 0.59
N TRP A 112 2.18 -3.94 -0.64
CA TRP A 112 1.47 -4.36 -1.86
C TRP A 112 1.36 -5.87 -2.02
N GLU A 113 2.06 -6.64 -1.20
CA GLU A 113 1.96 -8.11 -1.17
C GLU A 113 0.83 -8.60 -0.25
N GLY A 114 0.31 -7.69 0.59
CA GLY A 114 -0.71 -8.00 1.57
C GLY A 114 -2.14 -7.89 1.03
N ASP A 115 -3.04 -8.63 1.68
CA ASP A 115 -4.48 -8.65 1.37
C ASP A 115 -5.12 -7.26 1.44
N LEU A 116 -4.68 -6.42 2.39
CA LEU A 116 -5.18 -5.06 2.55
C LEU A 116 -4.97 -4.19 1.32
N TRP A 117 -3.83 -4.35 0.63
CA TRP A 117 -3.57 -3.59 -0.60
C TRP A 117 -4.38 -4.15 -1.77
N ALA A 118 -4.38 -5.48 -1.93
CA ALA A 118 -5.09 -6.16 -3.00
C ALA A 118 -6.61 -5.92 -2.98
N GLU A 119 -7.22 -5.98 -1.79
CA GLU A 119 -8.66 -5.79 -1.59
C GLU A 119 -9.06 -4.31 -1.43
N SER A 120 -8.09 -3.39 -1.43
CA SER A 120 -8.38 -1.97 -1.32
C SER A 120 -9.13 -1.48 -2.56
N PRO A 121 -10.29 -0.80 -2.40
CA PRO A 121 -11.00 -0.18 -3.52
C PRO A 121 -10.23 1.00 -4.15
N LEU A 122 -9.22 1.53 -3.45
CA LEU A 122 -8.41 2.67 -3.92
C LEU A 122 -7.10 2.25 -4.58
N PHE A 123 -6.49 1.16 -4.10
CA PHE A 123 -5.14 0.74 -4.50
C PHE A 123 -5.13 -0.58 -5.28
N GLY A 124 -6.08 -1.48 -4.99
CA GLY A 124 -6.26 -2.70 -5.75
C GLY A 124 -6.75 -2.40 -7.16
N LEU A 125 -6.65 -3.39 -8.05
CA LEU A 125 -7.28 -3.30 -9.35
C LEU A 125 -8.80 -3.45 -9.12
N PRO A 126 -9.63 -2.46 -9.50
CA PRO A 126 -11.05 -2.46 -9.14
C PRO A 126 -11.90 -3.34 -10.04
N ASN A 127 -11.50 -3.50 -11.30
CA ASN A 127 -12.23 -4.26 -12.30
C ASN A 127 -11.31 -4.95 -13.31
N ILE A 128 -11.87 -5.95 -14.00
CA ILE A 128 -11.24 -6.58 -15.14
C ILE A 128 -12.28 -6.78 -16.25
N ILE A 129 -11.85 -6.61 -17.49
CA ILE A 129 -12.68 -6.86 -18.66
C ILE A 129 -12.19 -8.16 -19.29
N THR A 130 -13.06 -9.16 -19.37
CA THR A 130 -12.78 -10.41 -20.10
C THR A 130 -13.56 -10.43 -21.42
N LEU A 131 -13.41 -11.51 -22.19
CA LEU A 131 -14.19 -11.73 -23.42
C LEU A 131 -15.69 -11.92 -23.15
N GLN A 132 -16.08 -12.36 -21.96
CA GLN A 132 -17.49 -12.58 -21.62
C GLN A 132 -18.15 -11.33 -21.06
N ASP A 133 -17.52 -10.68 -20.08
CA ASP A 133 -18.12 -9.57 -19.34
C ASP A 133 -17.07 -8.72 -18.61
N SER A 134 -17.51 -7.61 -18.02
CA SER A 134 -16.76 -6.83 -17.04
C SER A 134 -17.07 -7.29 -15.62
N PHE A 135 -16.03 -7.54 -14.84
CA PHE A 135 -16.16 -7.99 -13.45
C PHE A 135 -15.51 -7.00 -12.50
N ASN A 136 -16.18 -6.69 -11.39
CA ASN A 136 -15.66 -5.82 -10.34
C ASN A 136 -15.30 -6.61 -9.09
N CYS A 137 -14.42 -6.03 -8.28
CA CYS A 137 -14.16 -6.53 -6.93
C CYS A 137 -15.46 -6.49 -6.09
N GLY A 138 -15.75 -7.60 -5.43
CA GLY A 138 -16.96 -7.78 -4.63
C GLY A 138 -18.10 -8.49 -5.35
N ASP A 139 -18.07 -8.63 -6.68
CA ASP A 139 -19.11 -9.29 -7.46
C ASP A 139 -19.19 -10.79 -7.16
N PHE A 140 -20.41 -11.33 -7.13
CA PHE A 140 -20.62 -12.77 -7.11
C PHE A 140 -20.64 -13.30 -8.54
N VAL A 141 -19.94 -14.39 -8.79
CA VAL A 141 -19.67 -14.89 -10.14
C VAL A 141 -19.75 -16.40 -10.21
N LYS A 142 -20.10 -16.90 -11.40
CA LYS A 142 -19.84 -18.29 -11.80
C LYS A 142 -18.47 -18.38 -12.43
N TYR A 143 -17.74 -19.44 -12.11
CA TYR A 143 -16.44 -19.73 -12.71
C TYR A 143 -16.25 -21.22 -12.96
N TYR A 144 -15.35 -21.55 -13.90
CA TYR A 144 -14.89 -22.92 -14.11
C TYR A 144 -13.78 -23.27 -13.12
N SER A 145 -13.99 -24.29 -12.29
CA SER A 145 -12.95 -24.85 -11.44
C SER A 145 -11.89 -25.59 -12.26
N ALA A 146 -10.78 -25.98 -11.62
CA ALA A 146 -9.75 -26.82 -12.27
C ALA A 146 -10.32 -28.15 -12.81
N SER A 147 -11.39 -28.66 -12.19
CA SER A 147 -12.13 -29.85 -12.63
C SER A 147 -13.15 -29.59 -13.75
N LYS A 148 -13.19 -28.36 -14.30
CA LYS A 148 -14.19 -27.88 -15.29
C LYS A 148 -15.63 -27.93 -14.82
N THR A 149 -15.86 -28.04 -13.51
CA THR A 149 -17.19 -27.91 -12.92
C THR A 149 -17.50 -26.43 -12.71
N ILE A 150 -18.77 -26.06 -12.87
CA ILE A 150 -19.25 -24.71 -12.60
C ILE A 150 -19.39 -24.55 -11.09
N GLU A 151 -18.69 -23.56 -10.56
CA GLU A 151 -18.74 -23.18 -9.15
C GLU A 151 -19.15 -21.71 -9.01
N VAL A 152 -19.53 -21.34 -7.78
CA VAL A 152 -19.97 -20.00 -7.44
C VAL A 152 -18.98 -19.43 -6.43
N GLY A 153 -18.60 -18.17 -6.63
CA GLY A 153 -17.66 -17.48 -5.77
C GLY A 153 -17.95 -15.98 -5.71
N ARG A 154 -17.27 -15.30 -4.80
CA ARG A 154 -17.21 -13.84 -4.74
C ARG A 154 -15.81 -13.38 -5.08
N ILE A 155 -15.68 -12.42 -5.98
CA ILE A 155 -14.38 -11.82 -6.30
C ILE A 155 -13.92 -10.99 -5.11
N ARG A 156 -12.76 -11.30 -4.55
CA ARG A 156 -12.13 -10.53 -3.47
C ARG A 156 -11.26 -9.41 -4.03
N SER A 157 -10.38 -9.78 -4.94
CA SER A 157 -9.41 -8.85 -5.54
C SER A 157 -8.84 -9.44 -6.83
N PHE A 158 -8.28 -8.57 -7.67
CA PHE A 158 -7.42 -8.99 -8.78
C PHE A 158 -5.97 -8.72 -8.39
N VAL A 159 -5.16 -9.77 -8.47
CA VAL A 159 -3.77 -9.80 -7.99
C VAL A 159 -2.81 -10.22 -9.09
N ILE A 160 -1.55 -9.81 -8.99
CA ILE A 160 -0.50 -10.27 -9.89
C ILE A 160 0.15 -11.52 -9.31
N VAL A 161 0.10 -12.62 -10.04
CA VAL A 161 0.77 -13.89 -9.74
C VAL A 161 1.71 -14.19 -10.89
N ASN A 162 3.00 -14.35 -10.63
CA ASN A 162 4.00 -14.67 -11.66
C ASN A 162 3.93 -13.75 -12.90
N LYS A 163 3.80 -12.43 -12.66
CA LYS A 163 3.66 -11.38 -13.69
C LYS A 163 2.38 -11.44 -14.54
N LYS A 164 1.38 -12.23 -14.14
CA LYS A 164 0.08 -12.32 -14.80
C LYS A 164 -1.03 -11.92 -13.83
N ILE A 165 -2.08 -11.30 -14.35
CA ILE A 165 -3.25 -10.96 -13.54
C ILE A 165 -4.03 -12.24 -13.26
N ALA A 166 -4.36 -12.43 -11.99
CA ALA A 166 -5.16 -13.52 -11.47
C ALA A 166 -6.32 -12.95 -10.65
N THR A 167 -7.39 -13.72 -10.52
CA THR A 167 -8.56 -13.34 -9.71
C THR A 167 -8.55 -14.15 -8.43
N ARG A 168 -8.53 -13.47 -7.29
CA ARG A 168 -8.75 -14.10 -5.98
C ARG A 168 -10.25 -14.20 -5.74
N VAL A 169 -10.72 -15.41 -5.48
CA VAL A 169 -12.15 -15.71 -5.34
C VAL A 169 -12.39 -16.38 -3.99
N GLN A 170 -13.33 -15.83 -3.23
CA GLN A 170 -13.88 -16.50 -2.07
C GLN A 170 -14.95 -17.49 -2.52
N ARG A 171 -14.81 -18.76 -2.14
CA ARG A 171 -15.69 -19.84 -2.62
C ARG A 171 -17.01 -19.88 -1.86
N LEU A 172 -18.09 -20.18 -2.59
CA LEU A 172 -19.40 -20.47 -2.03
C LEU A 172 -19.74 -21.93 -2.28
N PHE A 173 -20.11 -22.64 -1.20
CA PHE A 173 -20.45 -24.06 -1.27
C PHE A 173 -21.93 -24.31 -0.98
N SER A 174 -22.50 -25.27 -1.71
CA SER A 174 -23.74 -25.92 -1.28
C SER A 174 -23.47 -26.80 -0.07
N TYR A 175 -24.50 -27.10 0.72
CA TYR A 175 -24.36 -27.89 1.94
C TYR A 175 -23.61 -29.23 1.73
N GLU A 176 -23.85 -29.89 0.60
CA GLU A 176 -23.22 -31.17 0.26
C GLU A 176 -21.74 -31.08 -0.08
N LYS A 177 -21.25 -29.89 -0.45
CA LYS A 177 -19.84 -29.65 -0.78
C LYS A 177 -19.03 -29.11 0.40
N ILE A 178 -19.68 -28.70 1.49
CA ILE A 178 -18.99 -28.20 2.69
C ILE A 178 -18.23 -29.35 3.36
N PRO A 179 -16.98 -29.15 3.81
CA PRO A 179 -16.24 -30.17 4.57
C PRO A 179 -17.01 -30.65 5.81
N GLN A 180 -16.94 -31.95 6.12
CA GLN A 180 -17.75 -32.56 7.18
C GLN A 180 -17.54 -31.92 8.57
N TYR A 181 -16.33 -31.45 8.87
CA TYR A 181 -16.03 -30.79 10.16
C TYR A 181 -16.73 -29.44 10.34
N LEU A 182 -17.10 -28.75 9.25
CA LEU A 182 -17.88 -27.51 9.29
C LEU A 182 -19.40 -27.76 9.24
N ARG A 183 -19.84 -29.01 9.09
CA ARG A 183 -21.27 -29.36 9.07
C ARG A 183 -21.79 -29.55 10.48
N SER A 184 -22.54 -28.56 11.00
CA SER A 184 -23.37 -28.78 12.18
C SER A 184 -24.69 -29.49 11.82
N LYS A 185 -25.21 -30.33 12.73
CA LYS A 185 -26.53 -30.99 12.58
C LYS A 185 -27.70 -29.99 12.51
N GLN A 186 -27.49 -28.73 12.86
CA GLN A 186 -28.48 -27.65 12.68
C GLN A 186 -28.56 -27.14 11.23
N HIS A 187 -27.67 -27.58 10.34
CA HIS A 187 -27.60 -27.17 8.94
C HIS A 187 -28.30 -28.16 8.02
N ALA A 188 -29.50 -28.63 8.37
CA ALA A 188 -30.28 -29.47 7.47
C ALA A 188 -30.41 -28.81 6.07
N PRO A 189 -30.38 -29.60 4.98
CA PRO A 189 -30.46 -29.09 3.61
C PRO A 189 -31.85 -28.48 3.38
N CYS A 190 -32.01 -27.19 3.68
CA CYS A 190 -33.34 -26.57 3.63
C CYS A 190 -33.73 -26.05 2.24
N LEU A 191 -32.78 -25.71 1.34
CA LEU A 191 -33.10 -25.17 0.01
C LEU A 191 -31.93 -25.34 -0.99
N LEU A 192 -32.25 -25.69 -2.25
CA LEU A 192 -31.30 -25.82 -3.37
C LEU A 192 -30.52 -24.54 -3.70
N GLN A 193 -31.10 -23.37 -3.41
CA GLN A 193 -30.50 -22.05 -3.68
C GLN A 193 -29.66 -21.50 -2.51
N LYS A 194 -29.55 -22.26 -1.42
CA LYS A 194 -28.82 -21.84 -0.23
C LYS A 194 -27.33 -22.15 -0.38
N LEU A 195 -26.50 -21.12 -0.33
CA LEU A 195 -25.04 -21.22 -0.35
C LEU A 195 -24.45 -20.78 0.98
N TYR A 196 -23.26 -21.29 1.27
CA TYR A 196 -22.48 -20.92 2.44
C TYR A 196 -21.17 -20.30 1.96
N LEU A 197 -20.91 -19.08 2.41
CA LEU A 197 -19.66 -18.37 2.13
C LEU A 197 -18.59 -18.91 3.07
N VAL A 198 -17.48 -19.42 2.52
CA VAL A 198 -16.40 -19.99 3.34
C VAL A 198 -15.19 -19.07 3.30
N GLU A 199 -14.70 -18.70 4.49
CA GLU A 199 -13.41 -18.03 4.66
C GLU A 199 -12.34 -19.11 4.82
N GLU A 200 -11.51 -19.26 3.80
CA GLU A 200 -10.44 -20.26 3.76
C GLU A 200 -9.12 -19.61 4.20
N SER A 201 -8.27 -20.37 4.89
CA SER A 201 -6.98 -19.85 5.36
C SER A 201 -6.03 -19.55 4.21
N GLU A 202 -6.13 -20.33 3.13
CA GLU A 202 -5.32 -20.14 1.92
C GLU A 202 -6.16 -19.46 0.82
N PRO A 203 -5.60 -18.47 0.11
CA PRO A 203 -6.31 -17.77 -0.93
C PRO A 203 -6.55 -18.65 -2.15
N PHE A 204 -7.80 -18.72 -2.58
CA PHE A 204 -8.17 -19.41 -3.80
C PHE A 204 -8.04 -18.50 -5.01
N ILE A 205 -7.10 -18.82 -5.90
CA ILE A 205 -6.73 -18.00 -7.05
C ILE A 205 -7.09 -18.73 -8.35
N ILE A 206 -7.74 -18.02 -9.26
CA ILE A 206 -8.11 -18.51 -10.59
C ILE A 206 -7.62 -17.58 -11.70
N ASN A 207 -7.58 -18.09 -12.92
CA ASN A 207 -7.36 -17.28 -14.11
C ASN A 207 -8.63 -16.45 -14.40
N PRO A 208 -8.52 -15.14 -14.72
CA PRO A 208 -9.69 -14.33 -15.08
C PRO A 208 -10.51 -14.91 -16.24
N SER A 209 -9.88 -15.62 -17.18
CA SER A 209 -10.58 -16.28 -18.29
C SER A 209 -11.53 -17.40 -17.86
N SER A 210 -11.44 -17.88 -16.61
CA SER A 210 -12.35 -18.89 -16.07
C SER A 210 -13.68 -18.31 -15.57
N LEU A 211 -13.80 -16.98 -15.47
CA LEU A 211 -15.04 -16.30 -15.10
C LEU A 211 -16.09 -16.49 -16.20
N ILE A 212 -17.37 -16.57 -15.84
CA ILE A 212 -18.46 -16.86 -16.78
C ILE A 212 -19.46 -15.69 -16.81
N CYS A 213 -20.08 -15.38 -15.67
CA CYS A 213 -21.05 -14.31 -15.55
C CYS A 213 -21.25 -13.91 -14.08
N CYS A 214 -21.77 -12.70 -13.87
CA CYS A 214 -22.19 -12.20 -12.57
C CYS A 214 -23.51 -12.85 -12.11
N LEU A 215 -23.69 -12.93 -10.79
CA LEU A 215 -24.85 -13.47 -10.11
C LEU A 215 -25.37 -12.49 -9.07
N ASN A 216 -26.68 -12.51 -8.86
CA ASN A 216 -27.31 -11.78 -7.77
C ASN A 216 -27.46 -12.70 -6.55
N VAL A 217 -26.51 -12.62 -5.63
CA VAL A 217 -26.54 -13.39 -4.38
C VAL A 217 -27.00 -12.50 -3.24
N TRP A 218 -28.08 -12.89 -2.57
CA TRP A 218 -28.62 -12.16 -1.42
C TRP A 218 -27.97 -12.62 -0.11
N LEU A 219 -27.31 -11.70 0.58
CA LEU A 219 -26.88 -11.89 1.96
C LEU A 219 -28.07 -11.56 2.88
N GLN A 220 -28.55 -12.53 3.66
CA GLN A 220 -29.82 -12.42 4.42
C GLN A 220 -29.81 -11.37 5.55
N ASP A 221 -28.68 -10.73 5.81
CA ASP A 221 -28.51 -9.59 6.71
C ASP A 221 -28.88 -8.24 6.06
N GLN A 222 -29.10 -8.22 4.74
CA GLN A 222 -29.41 -7.01 3.96
C GLN A 222 -30.83 -7.03 3.38
N SER A 223 -31.31 -5.88 2.91
CA SER A 223 -32.58 -5.77 2.18
C SER A 223 -32.58 -6.65 0.94
N ALA A 224 -33.67 -7.41 0.73
CA ALA A 224 -33.78 -8.35 -0.37
C ALA A 224 -33.70 -7.64 -1.73
N PRO A 225 -32.81 -8.07 -2.64
CA PRO A 225 -32.77 -7.54 -3.99
C PRO A 225 -33.97 -8.05 -4.82
N PRO A 226 -34.36 -7.32 -5.88
CA PRO A 226 -35.54 -7.61 -6.68
C PRO A 226 -35.46 -8.93 -7.46
N LYS A 227 -34.24 -9.42 -7.74
CA LYS A 227 -34.00 -10.73 -8.37
C LYS A 227 -32.83 -11.41 -7.65
N VAL A 228 -33.09 -12.61 -7.13
CA VAL A 228 -32.13 -13.39 -6.32
C VAL A 228 -31.89 -14.72 -7.02
N ASP A 229 -30.63 -15.01 -7.37
CA ASP A 229 -30.24 -16.31 -7.93
C ASP A 229 -29.91 -17.31 -6.80
N PHE A 230 -29.22 -16.83 -5.76
CA PHE A 230 -28.85 -17.60 -4.57
C PHE A 230 -28.94 -16.73 -3.31
N PHE A 231 -29.01 -17.36 -2.14
CA PHE A 231 -28.91 -16.63 -0.88
C PHE A 231 -27.91 -17.28 0.08
N VAL A 232 -27.22 -16.43 0.84
CA VAL A 232 -26.26 -16.82 1.87
C VAL A 232 -26.84 -16.45 3.22
N SER A 233 -27.07 -17.46 4.05
CA SER A 233 -27.57 -17.26 5.42
C SER A 233 -26.46 -17.15 6.47
N LYS A 234 -25.29 -17.72 6.18
CA LYS A 234 -24.20 -17.89 7.13
C LYS A 234 -22.85 -17.85 6.42
N ILE A 235 -21.86 -17.27 7.10
CA ILE A 235 -20.44 -17.30 6.74
C ILE A 235 -19.78 -18.34 7.64
N LEU A 236 -18.98 -19.23 7.06
CA LEU A 236 -18.22 -20.25 7.77
C LEU A 236 -16.75 -19.84 7.76
N TYR A 237 -16.13 -19.81 8.93
CA TYR A 237 -14.72 -19.51 9.08
C TYR A 237 -13.96 -20.82 9.27
N ASN A 238 -12.97 -21.07 8.42
CA ASN A 238 -12.06 -22.20 8.58
C ASN A 238 -10.72 -21.66 9.09
N TYR A 239 -10.40 -21.94 10.35
CA TYR A 239 -9.14 -21.54 10.97
C TYR A 239 -8.38 -22.78 11.44
N ASN A 240 -7.25 -23.08 10.80
CA ASN A 240 -6.40 -24.24 11.11
C ASN A 240 -7.15 -25.59 11.03
N GLY A 241 -8.06 -25.74 10.07
CA GLY A 241 -8.83 -26.98 9.88
C GLY A 241 -9.89 -27.22 10.96
N ARG A 242 -10.34 -26.16 11.64
CA ARG A 242 -11.41 -26.15 12.62
C ARG A 242 -12.46 -25.10 12.27
#